data_AF-M4DUU8-F1
#
_entry.id   AF-M4DUU8-F1
#
_cell.length_a   1.000
_cell.length_b   1.000
_cell.length_c   1.000
_cell.angle_alpha   90.00
_cell.angle_beta   90.00
_cell.angle_gamma   90.00
#
_symmetry.space_group_name_H-M   'P 1'
#
loop_
_entity.id
_entity.type
_entity.pdbx_description
1 polymer ?
#
loop_
_entity_poly.entity_id
_entity_poly.type
_entity_poly.pdbx_seq_one_letter_code
_entity_poly.pdbx_strand_id
1 'polypeptide(L)'
;MAVVVLEFLECDGDRLMRLARNEFGNFVVFKAIRVTQEMSRVDPFWGLVHKLMPFLHLLRRSHGINIVNILLIKNNIANILESTI
;
A
#
# COMPACT_ATOMS: atom_id res chain seq x y z
N MET A 1 4.59 15.71 6.67
CA MET A 1 3.95 14.49 6.09
C MET A 1 2.45 14.65 6.19
N ALA A 2 1.65 14.04 5.30
CA ALA A 2 0.19 14.06 5.48
C ALA A 2 -0.15 13.24 6.75
N VAL A 3 -0.93 13.81 7.67
CA VAL A 3 -1.23 13.20 8.98
C VAL A 3 -1.76 11.77 8.82
N VAL A 4 -2.64 11.54 7.85
CA VAL A 4 -3.22 10.24 7.53
C VAL A 4 -2.18 9.18 7.14
N VAL A 5 -1.10 9.56 6.43
CA VAL A 5 -0.05 8.60 6.06
C VAL A 5 0.72 8.13 7.29
N LEU A 6 1.03 9.05 8.21
CA LEU A 6 1.70 8.72 9.47
C LEU A 6 0.82 7.79 10.32
N GLU A 7 -0.47 8.12 10.45
CA GLU A 7 -1.41 7.25 11.16
C GLU A 7 -1.48 5.84 10.55
N PHE A 8 -1.42 5.71 9.23
CA PHE A 8 -1.39 4.40 8.57
C PHE A 8 -0.07 3.64 8.79
N LEU A 9 1.06 4.33 8.91
CA LEU A 9 2.35 3.72 9.22
C LEU A 9 2.42 3.25 10.68
N GLU A 10 1.77 3.95 11.60
CA GLU A 10 1.67 3.56 13.01
C GLU A 10 0.56 2.50 13.23
N CYS A 11 -0.42 2.43 12.34
CA CYS A 11 -1.53 1.47 12.40
C CYS A 11 -1.06 0.02 12.21
N ASP A 12 -1.61 -0.90 13.00
CA ASP A 12 -1.39 -2.33 12.84
C ASP A 12 -1.78 -2.82 11.44
N GLY A 13 -1.01 -3.75 10.89
CA GLY A 13 -1.23 -4.30 9.55
C GLY A 13 -2.65 -4.84 9.35
N ASP A 14 -3.20 -5.57 10.33
CA ASP A 14 -4.56 -6.12 10.28
C ASP A 14 -5.64 -5.02 10.24
N ARG A 15 -5.45 -3.94 11.00
CA ARG A 15 -6.39 -2.81 11.03
C ARG A 15 -6.34 -2.02 9.73
N LEU A 16 -5.13 -1.78 9.21
CA LEU A 16 -4.93 -1.14 7.91
C LEU A 16 -5.52 -2.01 6.79
N MET A 17 -5.34 -3.33 6.85
CA MET A 17 -5.94 -4.28 5.91
C MET A 17 -7.47 -4.25 5.95
N ARG A 18 -8.09 -4.20 7.13
CA ARG A 18 -9.55 -4.07 7.26
C ARG A 18 -10.06 -2.79 6.60
N LEU A 19 -9.34 -1.68 6.77
CA LEU A 19 -9.67 -0.42 6.11
C LEU A 19 -9.48 -0.52 4.58
N ALA A 20 -8.39 -1.15 4.14
CA ALA A 20 -8.07 -1.34 2.72
C ALA A 20 -9.09 -2.21 1.97
N ARG A 21 -9.82 -3.08 2.66
CA ARG A 21 -10.89 -3.94 2.09
C ARG A 21 -12.29 -3.35 2.22
N ASN A 22 -12.44 -2.27 2.99
CA ASN A 22 -13.72 -1.61 3.21
C ASN A 22 -14.19 -0.87 1.94
N GLU A 23 -15.51 -0.84 1.73
CA GLU A 23 -16.17 -0.21 0.58
C GLU A 23 -15.75 1.25 0.34
N PHE A 24 -15.48 2.00 1.40
CA PHE A 24 -15.03 3.40 1.33
C PHE A 24 -13.57 3.57 1.77
N GLY A 25 -13.15 2.80 2.79
CA GLY A 25 -11.79 2.88 3.34
C GLY A 25 -10.69 2.58 2.31
N ASN A 26 -10.97 1.72 1.33
CA ASN A 26 -10.02 1.39 0.27
C ASN A 26 -9.55 2.64 -0.49
N PHE A 27 -10.41 3.64 -0.70
CA PHE A 27 -10.06 4.86 -1.42
C PHE A 27 -9.03 5.70 -0.65
N VAL A 28 -9.17 5.77 0.68
CA VAL A 28 -8.24 6.51 1.53
C VAL A 28 -6.87 5.84 1.55
N VAL A 29 -6.84 4.50 1.70
CA VAL A 29 -5.59 3.72 1.67
C VAL A 29 -4.92 3.83 0.29
N PHE A 30 -5.68 3.67 -0.79
CA PHE A 30 -5.20 3.84 -2.16
C PHE A 30 -4.61 5.24 -2.38
N LYS A 31 -5.30 6.30 -1.94
CA LYS A 31 -4.83 7.68 -2.10
C LYS A 31 -3.56 7.94 -1.27
N ALA A 32 -3.46 7.39 -0.06
CA ALA A 32 -2.25 7.48 0.75
C ALA A 32 -1.05 6.86 0.04
N ILE A 33 -1.20 5.64 -0.50
CA ILE A 33 -0.15 4.98 -1.27
C ILE A 33 0.24 5.82 -2.50
N ARG A 34 -0.73 6.31 -3.27
CA ARG A 34 -0.47 7.18 -4.44
C ARG A 34 0.26 8.47 -4.09
N VAL A 35 -0.16 9.16 -3.03
CA VAL A 35 0.49 10.42 -2.60
C VAL A 35 1.94 10.17 -2.16
N THR A 36 2.20 9.08 -1.44
CA THR A 36 3.58 8.71 -1.08
C THR A 36 4.43 8.37 -2.30
N GLN A 37 3.83 7.74 -3.31
CA GLN A 37 4.47 7.43 -4.58
C GLN A 37 4.78 8.70 -5.41
N GLU A 38 3.81 9.59 -5.57
CA GLU A 38 3.91 10.81 -6.40
C GLU A 38 4.88 11.83 -5.81
N MET A 39 4.99 11.90 -4.49
CA MET A 39 5.95 12.77 -3.80
C MET A 39 7.38 12.19 -3.75
N SER A 40 7.66 11.08 -4.44
CA SER A 40 8.93 10.34 -4.38
C SER A 40 9.39 10.03 -2.95
N ARG A 41 8.44 9.82 -2.04
CA ARG A 41 8.72 9.49 -0.63
C ARG A 41 8.85 7.98 -0.49
N VAL A 42 10.06 7.51 -0.78
CA VAL A 42 10.41 6.08 -0.86
C VAL A 42 10.07 5.35 0.45
N ASP A 43 10.50 5.85 1.61
CA ASP A 43 10.31 5.13 2.88
C ASP A 43 8.83 5.01 3.30
N PRO A 44 8.02 6.10 3.30
CA PRO A 44 6.59 5.99 3.61
C PRO A 44 5.83 5.10 2.61
N PHE A 45 6.19 5.13 1.33
CA PHE A 45 5.58 4.27 0.34
C PHE A 45 5.83 2.80 0.66
N TRP A 46 7.09 2.42 0.87
CA TRP A 46 7.45 1.04 1.21
C TRP A 46 6.88 0.60 2.56
N GLY A 47 6.84 1.48 3.55
CA GLY A 47 6.19 1.18 4.84
C GLY A 47 4.73 0.74 4.70
N LEU A 48 3.96 1.41 3.82
CA LEU A 48 2.57 1.02 3.52
C LEU A 48 2.49 -0.26 2.69
N VAL A 49 3.36 -0.42 1.69
CA VAL A 49 3.43 -1.63 0.85
C VAL A 49 3.70 -2.86 1.70
N HIS A 50 4.72 -2.81 2.56
CA HIS A 50 5.15 -3.93 3.40
C HIS A 50 4.06 -4.36 4.38
N LYS A 51 3.27 -3.41 4.92
CA LYS A 51 2.13 -3.74 5.78
C LYS A 51 1.01 -4.46 5.05
N LEU A 52 0.77 -4.14 3.77
CA LEU A 52 -0.37 -4.68 3.01
C LEU A 52 -0.03 -5.94 2.20
N MET A 53 1.25 -6.13 1.86
CA MET A 53 1.72 -7.25 1.04
C MET A 53 1.35 -8.64 1.58
N PRO A 54 1.39 -8.93 2.91
CA PRO A 54 0.94 -10.21 3.46
C PRO A 54 -0.54 -10.53 3.15
N PHE A 55 -1.34 -9.50 2.90
CA PHE A 55 -2.80 -9.61 2.75
C PHE A 55 -3.28 -9.52 1.30
N LEU A 56 -2.38 -9.61 0.30
CA LEU A 56 -2.73 -9.51 -1.12
C LEU A 56 -3.89 -10.41 -1.52
N HIS A 57 -3.91 -11.65 -1.02
CA HIS A 57 -4.97 -12.62 -1.29
C HIS A 57 -6.34 -12.17 -0.78
N LEU A 58 -6.39 -11.50 0.38
CA LEU A 58 -7.61 -10.94 0.96
C LEU A 58 -8.08 -9.68 0.23
N LEU A 59 -7.13 -8.81 -0.16
CA LEU A 59 -7.41 -7.59 -0.91
C LEU A 59 -8.03 -7.90 -2.28
N ARG A 60 -7.49 -8.91 -2.99
CA ARG A 60 -7.95 -9.32 -4.33
C ARG A 60 -9.41 -9.78 -4.35
N ARG A 61 -9.94 -10.27 -3.22
CA ARG A 61 -11.32 -10.76 -3.07
C ARG A 61 -12.23 -9.74 -2.36
N SER A 62 -11.96 -8.44 -2.51
CA SER A 62 -12.67 -7.37 -1.81
C SER A 62 -12.65 -6.04 -2.59
N HIS A 63 -13.16 -4.97 -1.99
CA HIS A 63 -13.05 -3.61 -2.53
C HIS A 63 -11.60 -3.10 -2.63
N GLY A 64 -10.63 -3.79 -2.02
CA GLY A 64 -9.20 -3.45 -2.10
C GLY A 64 -8.47 -3.89 -3.37
N ILE A 65 -9.17 -4.37 -4.40
CA ILE A 65 -8.53 -4.84 -5.65
C ILE A 65 -7.74 -3.73 -6.38
N ASN A 66 -8.16 -2.48 -6.25
CA ASN A 66 -7.45 -1.30 -6.76
C ASN A 66 -6.04 -1.14 -6.13
N ILE A 67 -5.89 -1.51 -4.86
CA ILE A 67 -4.63 -1.47 -4.13
C ILE A 67 -3.69 -2.58 -4.62
N VAL A 68 -4.21 -3.79 -4.87
CA VAL A 68 -3.43 -4.94 -5.38
C VAL A 68 -2.65 -4.57 -6.64
N ASN A 69 -3.26 -3.85 -7.57
CA ASN A 69 -2.61 -3.42 -8.80
C ASN A 69 -1.38 -2.53 -8.54
N ILE A 70 -1.46 -1.60 -7.58
CA ILE A 70 -0.31 -0.76 -7.21
C ILE A 70 0.79 -1.60 -6.55
N LEU A 71 0.42 -2.51 -5.65
CA LEU A 71 1.38 -3.34 -4.91
C LEU A 71 2.15 -4.29 -5.84
N LEU A 72 1.47 -4.91 -6.83
CA LEU A 72 2.09 -5.88 -7.73
C LEU A 72 2.97 -5.23 -8.81
N ILE A 73 2.56 -4.09 -9.38
CA ILE A 73 3.34 -3.39 -10.40
C ILE A 73 4.71 -2.97 -9.85
N LYS A 74 4.78 -2.56 -8.58
CA LYS A 74 6.03 -2.08 -7.96
C LYS A 74 6.93 -3.19 -7.42
N ASN A 75 6.37 -4.31 -6.94
CA ASN A 75 7.19 -5.46 -6.55
C ASN A 75 7.96 -6.06 -7.74
N ASN A 76 7.36 -6.11 -8.93
CA ASN A 76 8.08 -6.55 -10.14
C ASN A 76 9.19 -5.56 -10.55
N ILE A 77 9.01 -4.24 -10.38
CA ILE A 77 10.04 -3.25 -10.71
C ILE A 77 11.18 -3.26 -9.68
N ALA A 78 10.87 -3.40 -8.38
CA ALA A 78 11.89 -3.49 -7.34
C ALA A 78 12.75 -4.75 -7.49
N ASN A 79 12.13 -5.91 -7.80
CA ASN A 79 12.87 -7.13 -8.09
C ASN A 79 13.78 -6.99 -9.32
N ILE A 80 13.37 -6.26 -10.36
CA ILE A 80 14.21 -6.00 -11.55
C ILE A 80 15.38 -5.06 -11.22
N LEU A 81 15.15 -4.04 -10.39
CA LEU A 81 16.19 -3.09 -10.00
C LEU A 81 17.21 -3.68 -9.02
N GLU A 82 16.78 -4.55 -8.10
CA GLU A 82 17.69 -5.28 -7.18
C GLU A 82 18.48 -6.38 -7.88
N SER A 83 17.95 -6.98 -8.96
CA SER A 83 18.69 -7.97 -9.77
C SER A 83 19.69 -7.39 -10.78
N THR A 84 19.79 -6.06 -10.87
CA THR A 84 20.67 -5.35 -11.82
C THR A 84 21.89 -4.71 -11.11
N ILE A 85 22.08 -4.96 -9.82
CA ILE A 85 23.26 -4.53 -9.03
C ILE A 85 24.00 -5.78 -8.55
#